data_AF-A0A2V5PMV8-F1
#
_entry.id   AF-A0A2V5PMV8-F1
#
_cell.length_a   1.000
_cell.length_b   1.000
_cell.length_c   1.000
_cell.angle_alpha   90.00
_cell.angle_beta   90.00
_cell.angle_gamma   90.00
#
_symmetry.space_group_name_H-M   'P 1'
#
loop_
_entity.id
_entity.type
_entity.pdbx_description
1 polymer ?
#
loop_
_entity_poly.entity_id
_entity_poly.type
_entity_poly.pdbx_seq_one_letter_code
_entity_poly.pdbx_strand_id
1 'polypeptide(L)'
;MVWVASSASQGGESVNGRGGQPDFNREIRPILAENCYKCHGPDDGARKAKLRFDVRTEALKPAKSGKTAIVPGAPDKSELVARITATDPDDRMPPLKTGKKLSAKQIELLRRWIAEGAPYATHWAYVKPARPELPEVKNKRWLRNPVDRFILARLEREGLKQSPQADRFTLIRRVSLDLTGLPPPPEEVDRFVRDRSPHAYEDLVDRLLAKEAFGEHWARLWLDLARYADSAGYADDPPRTIWAYRDYVIKAFNANKPFDRFTIEQIAGDLLEDADEEDKVATAFNRNTMTNNEGGTSDEEFRNAAVVDRVNTTFSVWMATSMGCAQCHNHKYDPISQQEYFRMFAIFNNSEDADLKDESPLIELYTKQQKAERAKWQSEMAQIERKFKVATPEWLASQAKWEENFPREREWVSLRPVKMEAKSGGLISAAEDNAVKVAPQLKTETYSVELALEGKRIAGLRVEALPSVLKPESGDAGNGGYVISHVAAKVLSPATNRAAGRYVRVELPGKEKFLSLAEVQVYEGTNNLARRGEASQSSTAFDGPARLAIDGNTDGDYNGAKSTTHTEQSENPWWEVDLKAASRIERIVVWNRTDG
;
A
#
# COMPACT_ATOMS: atom_id res chain seq x y z
N MET A 1 3.00 9.87 33.04
CA MET A 1 4.11 9.25 33.79
C MET A 1 4.55 8.01 33.00
N VAL A 2 5.79 7.92 32.50
CA VAL A 2 6.22 6.76 31.69
C VAL A 2 6.27 5.54 32.61
N TRP A 3 5.38 4.58 32.41
CA TRP A 3 5.56 3.24 32.94
C TRP A 3 6.70 2.60 32.15
N VAL A 4 7.93 2.90 32.56
CA VAL A 4 9.06 2.03 32.26
C VAL A 4 8.75 0.75 33.01
N ALA A 5 8.22 -0.25 32.30
CA ALA A 5 8.34 -1.62 32.73
C ALA A 5 9.84 -1.95 32.74
N SER A 6 10.50 -1.53 33.82
CA SER A 6 11.81 -2.05 34.15
C SER A 6 11.60 -3.54 34.32
N SER A 7 12.10 -4.31 33.35
CA SER A 7 12.45 -5.71 33.55
C SER A 7 13.56 -5.77 34.60
N ALA A 8 13.23 -5.40 35.84
CA ALA A 8 14.03 -5.71 36.99
C ALA A 8 13.89 -7.22 37.16
N SER A 9 14.83 -7.95 36.57
CA SER A 9 15.15 -9.34 36.89
C SER A 9 15.74 -9.43 38.31
N GLN A 10 15.10 -8.78 39.29
CA GLN A 10 15.36 -9.03 40.69
C GLN A 10 14.49 -10.20 41.09
N GLY A 11 15.14 -11.35 41.24
CA GLY A 11 14.53 -12.58 41.74
C GLY A 11 13.73 -12.29 43.01
N GLY A 12 12.41 -12.28 42.86
CA GLY A 12 11.50 -12.34 43.98
C GLY A 12 11.69 -13.69 44.66
N GLU A 13 12.52 -13.72 45.69
CA GLU A 13 12.48 -14.77 46.69
C GLU A 13 11.07 -14.78 47.28
N SER A 14 10.23 -15.69 46.80
CA SER A 14 9.33 -16.37 47.72
C SER A 14 10.07 -17.62 48.14
N VAL A 15 10.59 -17.59 49.36
CA VAL A 15 10.83 -18.82 50.08
C VAL A 15 9.44 -19.40 50.33
N ASN A 16 8.98 -20.28 49.44
CA ASN A 16 8.14 -21.38 49.89
C ASN A 16 9.01 -22.10 50.92
N GLY A 17 8.74 -21.84 52.20
CA GLY A 17 9.39 -22.55 53.28
C GLY A 17 9.31 -24.04 53.00
N ARG A 18 10.48 -24.68 52.96
CA ARG A 18 10.70 -26.14 53.07
C ARG A 18 9.51 -27.02 52.64
N GLY A 19 9.52 -27.50 51.39
CA GLY A 19 8.78 -28.71 50.99
C GLY A 19 7.85 -28.63 49.77
N GLY A 20 7.81 -27.53 49.02
CA GLY A 20 7.03 -27.46 47.77
C GLY A 20 7.79 -28.08 46.58
N GLN A 21 7.05 -28.76 45.68
CA GLN A 21 7.56 -29.22 44.39
C GLN A 21 8.16 -28.05 43.59
N PRO A 22 9.32 -28.20 42.92
CA PRO A 22 9.86 -27.17 42.05
C PRO A 22 8.88 -26.77 40.94
N ASP A 23 8.60 -25.48 40.81
CA ASP A 23 7.76 -24.96 39.72
C ASP A 23 8.58 -24.86 38.43
N PHE A 24 8.13 -25.55 37.38
CA PHE A 24 8.87 -25.58 36.12
C PHE A 24 9.01 -24.20 35.48
N ASN A 25 7.96 -23.39 35.41
CA ASN A 25 8.02 -22.10 34.72
C ASN A 25 8.75 -21.03 35.52
N ARG A 26 8.59 -21.07 36.84
CA ARG A 26 9.11 -20.04 37.73
C ARG A 26 10.54 -20.31 38.18
N GLU A 27 10.90 -21.58 38.41
CA GLU A 27 12.19 -21.94 38.99
C GLU A 27 13.11 -22.69 38.01
N ILE A 28 12.58 -23.61 37.20
CA ILE A 28 13.43 -24.49 36.37
C ILE A 28 13.73 -23.91 34.98
N ARG A 29 12.70 -23.48 34.26
CA ARG A 29 12.80 -22.94 32.90
C ARG A 29 13.76 -21.75 32.84
N PRO A 30 13.78 -20.77 33.77
CA PRO A 30 14.76 -19.69 33.74
C PRO A 30 16.21 -20.20 33.82
N ILE A 31 16.46 -21.24 34.64
CA ILE A 31 17.79 -21.86 34.74
C ILE A 31 18.18 -22.50 33.41
N LEU A 32 17.28 -23.27 32.78
CA LEU A 32 17.53 -23.93 31.50
C LEU A 32 17.67 -22.92 30.35
N ALA A 33 16.86 -21.87 30.34
CA ALA A 33 16.90 -20.83 29.32
C ALA A 33 18.22 -20.05 29.38
N GLU A 34 18.65 -19.69 30.59
CA GLU A 34 19.90 -18.98 30.79
C GLU A 34 21.11 -19.85 30.48
N ASN A 35 21.13 -21.10 30.94
CA ASN A 35 22.36 -21.90 30.95
C ASN A 35 22.45 -22.96 29.84
N CYS A 36 21.33 -23.37 29.24
CA CYS A 36 21.27 -24.55 28.37
C CYS A 36 20.74 -24.25 26.96
N TYR A 37 19.68 -23.43 26.81
CA TYR A 37 18.96 -23.29 25.53
C TYR A 37 19.79 -22.72 24.38
N LYS A 38 20.87 -21.97 24.67
CA LYS A 38 21.78 -21.48 23.63
C LYS A 38 22.38 -22.61 22.77
N CYS A 39 22.61 -23.78 23.36
CA CYS A 39 23.18 -24.94 22.64
C CYS A 39 22.24 -26.15 22.60
N HIS A 40 21.23 -26.19 23.46
CA HIS A 40 20.31 -27.33 23.62
C HIS A 40 18.85 -26.85 23.70
N GLY A 41 18.50 -25.86 22.88
CA GLY A 41 17.18 -25.24 22.82
C GLY A 41 16.56 -25.28 21.42
N PRO A 42 15.58 -24.41 21.13
CA PRO A 42 14.80 -24.45 19.90
C PRO A 42 15.56 -23.93 18.66
N ASP A 43 16.65 -23.18 18.81
CA ASP A 43 17.50 -22.74 17.70
C ASP A 43 18.19 -23.93 17.01
N ASP A 44 17.72 -24.32 15.82
CA ASP A 44 18.24 -25.44 15.04
C ASP A 44 19.72 -25.23 14.64
N GLY A 45 20.11 -24.00 14.28
CA GLY A 45 21.45 -23.67 13.79
C GLY A 45 22.53 -23.72 14.88
N ALA A 46 22.16 -23.42 16.12
CA ALA A 46 23.07 -23.49 17.27
C ALA A 46 23.02 -24.84 18.02
N ARG A 47 22.12 -25.76 17.65
CA ARG A 47 21.81 -26.97 18.43
C ARG A 47 22.94 -28.00 18.38
N LYS A 48 23.41 -28.39 19.55
CA LYS A 48 24.39 -29.46 19.75
C LYS A 48 23.73 -30.77 20.14
N ALA A 49 24.31 -31.87 19.66
CA ALA A 49 23.87 -33.23 19.93
C ALA A 49 22.40 -33.53 19.58
N LYS A 50 21.73 -32.66 18.82
CA LYS A 50 20.28 -32.68 18.54
C LYS A 50 19.41 -32.72 19.82
N LEU A 51 19.96 -32.31 20.97
CA LEU A 51 19.28 -32.33 22.26
C LEU A 51 18.47 -31.04 22.46
N ARG A 52 17.24 -31.19 22.97
CA ARG A 52 16.32 -30.09 23.27
C ARG A 52 15.87 -30.18 24.74
N PHE A 53 16.27 -29.24 25.58
CA PHE A 53 15.76 -29.13 26.95
C PHE A 53 14.44 -28.34 27.04
N ASP A 54 14.06 -27.63 25.97
CA ASP A 54 12.80 -26.90 25.86
C ASP A 54 11.59 -27.82 25.59
N VAL A 55 11.83 -29.03 25.05
CA VAL A 55 10.78 -30.03 24.79
C VAL A 55 11.03 -31.29 25.59
N ARG A 56 10.07 -31.61 26.47
CA ARG A 56 10.15 -32.77 27.36
C ARG A 56 10.45 -34.07 26.61
N THR A 57 9.67 -34.40 25.58
CA THR A 57 9.81 -35.67 24.85
C THR A 57 11.20 -35.87 24.26
N GLU A 58 11.85 -34.78 23.82
CA GLU A 58 13.22 -34.81 23.30
C GLU A 58 14.28 -34.90 24.42
N ALA A 59 14.07 -34.21 25.56
CA ALA A 59 14.97 -34.29 26.70
C ALA A 59 15.00 -35.68 27.38
N LEU A 60 13.89 -36.42 27.27
CA LEU A 60 13.74 -37.78 27.81
C LEU A 60 14.20 -38.87 26.83
N LYS A 61 14.50 -38.53 25.58
CA LYS A 61 14.88 -39.50 24.56
C LYS A 61 16.34 -39.96 24.78
N PRO A 62 16.62 -41.27 24.70
CA PRO A 62 18.00 -41.75 24.70
C PRO A 62 18.78 -41.14 23.52
N ALA A 63 19.96 -40.60 23.81
CA ALA A 63 20.89 -40.14 22.80
C ALA A 63 21.49 -41.33 22.04
N LYS A 64 22.18 -41.06 20.93
CA LYS A 64 22.90 -42.10 20.16
C LYS A 64 23.93 -42.87 21.00
N SER A 65 24.41 -42.28 22.10
CA SER A 65 25.32 -42.92 23.05
C SER A 65 24.63 -43.90 24.02
N GLY A 66 23.30 -44.05 23.95
CA GLY A 66 22.49 -44.84 24.90
C GLY A 66 22.18 -44.12 26.22
N LYS A 67 22.84 -42.99 26.50
CA LYS A 67 22.56 -42.16 27.68
C LYS A 67 21.35 -41.26 27.46
N THR A 68 20.65 -40.93 28.54
CA THR A 68 19.48 -40.03 28.50
C THR A 68 19.78 -38.75 29.27
N ALA A 69 19.44 -37.59 28.69
CA ALA A 69 19.72 -36.30 29.32
C ALA A 69 18.97 -36.12 30.63
N ILE A 70 17.69 -36.49 30.66
CA ILE A 70 16.84 -36.48 31.85
C ILE A 70 16.14 -37.82 31.99
N VAL A 71 16.39 -38.52 33.10
CA VAL A 71 15.69 -39.75 33.50
C VAL A 71 14.73 -39.41 34.64
N PRO A 72 13.41 -39.37 34.38
CA PRO A 72 12.42 -39.02 35.39
C PRO A 72 12.54 -39.91 36.63
N GLY A 73 12.58 -39.31 37.82
CA GLY A 73 12.70 -40.02 39.10
C GLY A 73 14.12 -40.47 39.45
N ALA A 74 15.09 -40.33 38.55
CA ALA A 74 16.47 -40.79 38.78
C ALA A 74 17.50 -39.70 38.42
N PRO A 75 17.71 -38.70 39.30
CA PRO A 75 18.70 -37.63 39.08
C PRO A 75 20.10 -38.18 38.82
N ASP A 76 20.53 -39.21 39.56
CA ASP A 76 21.88 -39.76 39.44
C ASP A 76 22.08 -40.60 38.16
N LYS A 77 20.98 -40.95 37.46
CA LYS A 77 21.02 -41.58 36.14
C LYS A 77 20.87 -40.58 34.99
N SER A 78 20.67 -39.30 35.29
CA SER A 78 20.43 -38.23 34.32
C SER A 78 21.74 -37.56 33.90
N GLU A 79 22.06 -37.58 32.61
CA GLU A 79 23.31 -36.98 32.12
C GLU A 79 23.34 -35.46 32.38
N LEU A 80 22.19 -34.77 32.40
CA LEU A 80 22.12 -33.35 32.78
C LEU A 80 22.78 -33.11 34.15
N VAL A 81 22.47 -33.94 35.14
CA VAL A 81 23.01 -33.81 36.50
C VAL A 81 24.51 -34.10 36.51
N ALA A 82 24.94 -35.18 35.85
CA ALA A 82 26.35 -35.52 35.73
C ALA A 82 27.17 -34.37 35.11
N ARG A 83 26.64 -33.72 34.07
CA ARG A 83 27.30 -32.62 33.34
C ARG A 83 27.37 -31.32 34.14
N ILE A 84 26.33 -30.97 34.89
CA ILE A 84 26.34 -29.72 35.70
C ILE A 84 27.19 -29.84 36.97
N THR A 85 27.51 -31.06 37.42
CA THR A 85 28.39 -31.32 38.57
C THR A 85 29.78 -31.81 38.19
N ALA A 86 30.07 -32.01 36.89
CA ALA A 86 31.37 -32.48 36.44
C ALA A 86 32.49 -31.47 36.76
N THR A 87 33.62 -32.00 37.20
CA THR A 87 34.84 -31.23 37.48
C THR A 87 35.77 -31.14 36.27
N ASP A 88 35.68 -32.12 35.37
CA ASP A 88 36.43 -32.13 34.11
C ASP A 88 35.94 -30.97 33.20
N PRO A 89 36.83 -30.05 32.79
CA PRO A 89 36.50 -28.95 31.88
C PRO A 89 35.80 -29.36 30.58
N ASP A 90 36.12 -30.54 30.04
CA ASP A 90 35.58 -31.02 28.76
C ASP A 90 34.18 -31.64 28.90
N ASP A 91 33.88 -32.20 30.08
CA ASP A 91 32.58 -32.79 30.36
C ASP A 91 31.59 -31.80 30.99
N ARG A 92 32.08 -30.77 31.66
CA ARG A 92 31.24 -29.81 32.39
C ARG A 92 30.36 -28.96 31.46
N MET A 93 29.09 -28.84 31.84
CA MET A 93 28.13 -27.92 31.22
C MET A 93 27.59 -26.91 32.25
N PRO A 94 27.42 -25.62 31.90
CA PRO A 94 27.87 -24.97 30.65
C PRO A 94 29.41 -24.97 30.52
N PRO A 95 29.96 -24.99 29.29
CA PRO A 95 31.40 -24.99 29.09
C PRO A 95 32.07 -23.74 29.66
N LEU A 96 33.31 -23.85 30.17
CA LEU A 96 34.04 -22.74 30.80
C LEU A 96 34.10 -21.47 29.94
N LYS A 97 34.29 -21.64 28.62
CA LYS A 97 34.33 -20.53 27.65
C LYS A 97 33.05 -19.69 27.57
N THR A 98 31.93 -20.19 28.09
CA THR A 98 30.68 -19.42 28.15
C THR A 98 30.64 -18.43 29.32
N GLY A 99 31.54 -18.58 30.31
CA GLY A 99 31.54 -17.80 31.54
C GLY A 99 30.39 -18.14 32.51
N LYS A 100 29.45 -19.02 32.12
CA LYS A 100 28.27 -19.35 32.92
C LYS A 100 28.56 -20.44 33.93
N LYS A 101 27.99 -20.31 35.13
CA LYS A 101 28.10 -21.30 36.20
C LYS A 101 26.78 -21.34 36.98
N LEU A 102 26.25 -22.54 37.16
CA LEU A 102 25.10 -22.74 38.03
C LEU A 102 25.54 -22.62 39.49
N SER A 103 24.74 -21.93 40.30
CA SER A 103 24.86 -21.92 41.75
C SER A 103 24.46 -23.28 42.35
N ALA A 104 24.93 -23.56 43.57
CA ALA A 104 24.53 -24.77 44.29
C ALA A 104 23.00 -24.91 44.44
N LYS A 105 22.30 -23.78 44.65
CA LYS A 105 20.83 -23.72 44.72
C LYS A 105 20.17 -24.12 43.41
N GLN A 106 20.69 -23.66 42.26
CA GLN A 106 20.17 -24.03 40.95
C GLN A 106 20.40 -25.51 40.62
N ILE A 107 21.59 -26.04 40.95
CA ILE A 107 21.89 -27.47 40.78
C ILE A 107 20.93 -28.33 41.60
N GLU A 108 20.71 -27.97 42.87
CA GLU A 108 19.79 -28.69 43.75
C GLU A 108 18.35 -28.62 43.24
N LEU A 109 17.90 -27.45 42.77
CA LEU A 109 16.59 -27.28 42.13
C LEU A 109 16.39 -28.23 40.96
N LEU A 110 17.37 -28.33 40.05
CA LEU A 110 17.33 -29.26 38.92
C LEU A 110 17.32 -30.72 39.38
N ARG A 111 18.13 -31.08 40.39
CA ARG A 111 18.16 -32.44 40.95
C ARG A 111 16.80 -32.84 41.53
N ARG A 112 16.20 -32.00 42.37
CA ARG A 112 14.86 -32.26 42.95
C ARG A 112 13.79 -32.35 41.87
N TRP A 113 13.81 -31.43 40.90
CA TRP A 113 12.85 -31.44 39.80
C TRP A 113 12.90 -32.74 39.01
N ILE A 114 14.09 -33.28 38.74
CA ILE A 114 14.25 -34.59 38.10
C ILE A 114 13.76 -35.71 39.02
N ALA A 115 14.06 -35.65 40.32
CA ALA A 115 13.62 -36.64 41.30
C ALA A 115 12.09 -36.75 41.36
N GLU A 116 11.40 -35.64 41.14
CA GLU A 116 9.93 -35.57 41.10
C GLU A 116 9.34 -35.93 39.71
N GLY A 117 10.14 -36.50 38.82
CA GLY A 117 9.69 -36.97 37.50
C GLY A 117 9.84 -35.97 36.36
N ALA A 118 10.57 -34.87 36.60
CA ALA A 118 10.80 -33.79 35.63
C ALA A 118 9.49 -33.32 34.93
N PRO A 119 8.47 -32.87 35.69
CA PRO A 119 7.26 -32.33 35.09
C PRO A 119 7.60 -31.03 34.34
N TYR A 120 7.17 -30.95 33.07
CA TYR A 120 7.23 -29.71 32.30
C TYR A 120 5.88 -29.01 32.41
N ALA A 121 5.91 -27.68 32.39
CA ALA A 121 4.73 -26.85 32.29
C ALA A 121 4.80 -26.01 31.00
N THR A 122 3.67 -25.80 30.34
CA THR A 122 3.52 -24.82 29.24
C THR A 122 3.81 -23.42 29.76
N HIS A 123 4.42 -22.54 28.95
CA HIS A 123 4.72 -21.17 29.40
C HIS A 123 3.43 -20.47 29.83
N TRP A 124 3.48 -19.66 30.89
CA TRP A 124 2.28 -19.01 31.44
C TRP A 124 1.53 -18.17 30.40
N ALA A 125 2.24 -17.58 29.43
CA ALA A 125 1.65 -16.79 28.34
C ALA A 125 0.77 -17.62 27.38
N TYR A 126 0.98 -18.94 27.32
CA TYR A 126 0.22 -19.86 26.47
C TYR A 126 -0.74 -20.75 27.27
N VAL A 127 -0.99 -20.40 28.53
CA VAL A 127 -1.97 -21.07 29.40
C VAL A 127 -3.12 -20.11 29.63
N LYS A 128 -4.36 -20.59 29.43
CA LYS A 128 -5.56 -19.80 29.68
C LYS A 128 -5.55 -19.28 31.13
N PRO A 129 -5.64 -17.96 31.37
CA PRO A 129 -5.73 -17.42 32.71
C PRO A 129 -6.97 -17.97 33.43
N ALA A 130 -6.78 -18.51 34.63
CA ALA A 130 -7.87 -18.91 35.52
C ALA A 130 -7.98 -17.89 36.65
N ARG A 131 -9.21 -17.63 37.12
CA ARG A 131 -9.43 -16.72 38.25
C ARG A 131 -8.86 -17.38 39.51
N PRO A 132 -7.82 -16.82 40.14
CA PRO A 132 -7.26 -17.40 41.35
C PRO A 132 -8.19 -17.17 42.54
N GLU A 133 -8.06 -18.02 43.56
CA GLU A 133 -8.64 -17.73 44.87
C GLU A 133 -8.02 -16.47 45.47
N LEU A 134 -8.84 -15.70 46.18
CA LEU A 134 -8.39 -14.47 46.79
C LEU A 134 -7.64 -14.79 48.09
N PRO A 135 -6.45 -14.20 48.32
CA PRO A 135 -5.71 -14.45 49.54
C PRO A 135 -6.44 -13.88 50.76
N GLU A 136 -6.32 -14.56 51.88
CA GLU A 136 -6.72 -14.04 53.19
C GLU A 136 -5.73 -12.98 53.66
N VAL A 137 -6.26 -11.90 54.19
CA VAL A 137 -5.51 -10.73 54.64
C VAL A 137 -6.05 -10.25 55.98
N LYS A 138 -5.18 -9.70 56.82
CA LYS A 138 -5.55 -9.24 58.16
C LYS A 138 -6.34 -7.93 58.09
N ASN A 139 -5.85 -6.95 57.32
CA ASN A 139 -6.48 -5.63 57.26
C ASN A 139 -7.57 -5.53 56.17
N LYS A 140 -8.76 -6.05 56.47
CA LYS A 140 -9.90 -6.02 55.55
C LYS A 140 -10.46 -4.61 55.28
N ARG A 141 -10.15 -3.62 56.12
CA ARG A 141 -10.68 -2.24 55.99
C ARG A 141 -10.08 -1.46 54.82
N TRP A 142 -8.90 -1.85 54.34
CA TRP A 142 -8.24 -1.16 53.22
C TRP A 142 -8.70 -1.67 51.84
N LEU A 143 -9.41 -2.79 51.80
CA LEU A 143 -9.83 -3.44 50.57
C LEU A 143 -10.92 -2.64 49.87
N ARG A 144 -10.66 -2.19 48.64
CA ARG A 144 -11.63 -1.54 47.75
C ARG A 144 -12.05 -2.48 46.63
N ASN A 145 -11.12 -3.29 46.13
CA ASN A 145 -11.37 -4.27 45.07
C ASN A 145 -10.60 -5.59 45.34
N PRO A 146 -10.87 -6.67 44.57
CA PRO A 146 -10.21 -7.96 44.76
C PRO A 146 -8.68 -7.95 44.55
N VAL A 147 -8.14 -7.05 43.73
CA VAL A 147 -6.69 -6.92 43.47
C VAL A 147 -5.95 -6.47 44.73
N ASP A 148 -6.57 -5.62 45.54
CA ASP A 148 -5.99 -5.10 46.78
C ASP A 148 -5.61 -6.21 47.76
N ARG A 149 -6.31 -7.36 47.72
CA ARG A 149 -5.97 -8.52 48.55
C ARG A 149 -4.61 -9.11 48.19
N PHE A 150 -4.26 -9.18 46.91
CA PHE A 150 -2.97 -9.71 46.48
C PHE A 150 -1.82 -8.77 46.89
N ILE A 151 -2.03 -7.46 46.74
CA ILE A 151 -1.06 -6.44 47.15
C ILE A 151 -0.88 -6.49 48.67
N LEU A 152 -1.98 -6.48 49.43
CA LEU A 152 -1.94 -6.49 50.89
C LEU A 152 -1.34 -7.79 51.44
N ALA A 153 -1.67 -8.94 50.86
CA ALA A 153 -1.07 -10.22 51.26
C ALA A 153 0.46 -10.20 51.11
N ARG A 154 0.99 -9.59 50.03
CA ARG A 154 2.44 -9.41 49.88
C ARG A 154 2.98 -8.44 50.93
N LEU A 155 2.35 -7.27 51.11
CA LEU A 155 2.80 -6.28 52.11
C LEU A 155 2.84 -6.86 53.52
N GLU A 156 1.77 -7.55 53.95
CA GLU A 156 1.69 -8.19 55.27
C GLU A 156 2.76 -9.27 55.44
N ARG A 157 3.07 -10.04 54.39
CA ARG A 157 4.13 -11.04 54.42
C ARG A 157 5.52 -10.42 54.58
N GLU A 158 5.77 -9.29 53.91
CA GLU A 158 7.05 -8.58 54.00
C GLU A 158 7.14 -7.63 55.22
N GLY A 159 6.08 -7.55 56.04
CA GLY A 159 6.03 -6.63 57.18
C GLY A 159 5.95 -5.14 56.77
N LEU A 160 5.53 -4.86 55.53
CA LEU A 160 5.40 -3.52 54.98
C LEU A 160 3.97 -2.98 55.14
N LYS A 161 3.85 -1.65 55.15
CA LYS A 161 2.56 -0.94 55.17
C LYS A 161 2.42 -0.07 53.92
N GLN A 162 1.20 0.27 53.57
CA GLN A 162 0.91 1.19 52.47
C GLN A 162 1.41 2.60 52.79
N SER A 163 1.85 3.31 51.75
CA SER A 163 2.09 4.75 51.83
C SER A 163 0.78 5.52 52.05
N PRO A 164 0.82 6.66 52.76
CA PRO A 164 -0.36 7.53 52.87
C PRO A 164 -0.80 8.04 51.50
N GLN A 165 -2.10 8.29 51.35
CA GLN A 165 -2.65 8.89 50.14
C GLN A 165 -2.06 10.29 49.93
N ALA A 166 -1.73 10.63 48.68
CA ALA A 166 -1.25 11.96 48.34
C ALA A 166 -2.31 13.04 48.60
N ASP A 167 -1.88 14.28 48.81
CA ASP A 167 -2.79 15.42 48.97
C ASP A 167 -3.57 15.71 47.67
N ARG A 168 -4.67 16.47 47.78
CA ARG A 168 -5.58 16.72 46.65
C ARG A 168 -4.91 17.47 45.50
N PHE A 169 -3.99 18.40 45.76
CA PHE A 169 -3.28 19.12 44.69
C PHE A 169 -2.35 18.17 43.92
N THR A 170 -1.64 17.30 44.64
CA THR A 170 -0.81 16.26 44.01
C THR A 170 -1.65 15.28 43.21
N LEU A 171 -2.81 14.85 43.73
CA LEU A 171 -3.69 13.89 43.06
C LEU A 171 -4.22 14.43 41.75
N ILE A 172 -4.82 15.64 41.72
CA ILE A 172 -5.35 16.21 40.48
C ILE A 172 -4.25 16.40 39.44
N ARG A 173 -3.08 16.91 39.85
CA ARG A 173 -1.95 17.09 38.93
C ARG A 173 -1.53 15.77 38.28
N ARG A 174 -1.40 14.69 39.07
CA ARG A 174 -0.98 13.38 38.55
C ARG A 174 -2.02 12.80 37.60
N VAL A 175 -3.28 12.75 38.01
CA VAL A 175 -4.33 12.11 37.20
C VAL A 175 -4.64 12.91 35.93
N SER A 176 -4.57 14.24 35.95
CA SER A 176 -4.70 15.04 34.72
C SER A 176 -3.55 14.80 33.74
N LEU A 177 -2.30 14.79 34.22
CA LEU A 177 -1.16 14.51 33.35
C LEU A 177 -1.17 13.07 32.80
N ASP A 178 -1.66 12.11 33.57
CA ASP A 178 -1.73 10.72 33.13
C ASP A 178 -2.90 10.45 32.18
N LEU A 179 -4.05 11.11 32.36
CA LEU A 179 -5.21 10.90 31.49
C LEU A 179 -5.19 11.78 30.24
N THR A 180 -4.78 13.04 30.37
CA THR A 180 -4.88 14.03 29.26
C THR A 180 -3.53 14.57 28.81
N GLY A 181 -2.42 14.21 29.47
CA GLY A 181 -1.10 14.77 29.16
C GLY A 181 -0.91 16.24 29.52
N LEU A 182 -1.92 16.88 30.12
CA LEU A 182 -1.95 18.33 30.36
C LEU A 182 -2.09 18.60 31.86
N PRO A 183 -1.47 19.69 32.37
CA PRO A 183 -1.73 20.13 33.73
C PRO A 183 -3.20 20.60 33.86
N PRO A 184 -3.84 20.39 35.03
CA PRO A 184 -5.19 20.88 35.26
C PRO A 184 -5.20 22.42 35.35
N PRO A 185 -6.21 23.11 34.80
CA PRO A 185 -6.33 24.54 34.96
C PRO A 185 -6.76 24.90 36.40
N PRO A 186 -6.46 26.12 36.89
CA PRO A 186 -6.69 26.51 38.28
C PRO A 186 -8.14 26.29 38.77
N GLU A 187 -9.13 26.54 37.90
CA GLU A 187 -10.54 26.34 38.23
C GLU A 187 -10.90 24.87 38.48
N GLU A 188 -10.29 23.93 37.77
CA GLU A 188 -10.50 22.50 38.03
C GLU A 188 -9.80 22.03 39.31
N VAL A 189 -8.63 22.60 39.59
CA VAL A 189 -7.91 22.38 40.85
C VAL A 189 -8.78 22.83 42.02
N ASP A 190 -9.28 24.07 41.98
CA ASP A 190 -10.14 24.61 43.03
C ASP A 190 -11.42 23.78 43.20
N ARG A 191 -12.06 23.41 42.10
CA ARG A 191 -13.26 22.56 42.11
C ARG A 191 -12.96 21.23 42.79
N PHE A 192 -11.91 20.52 42.39
CA PHE A 192 -11.56 19.24 43.00
C PHE A 192 -11.13 19.40 44.45
N VAL A 193 -10.26 20.35 44.80
CA VAL A 193 -9.73 20.48 46.17
C VAL A 193 -10.84 20.79 47.17
N ARG A 194 -11.85 21.57 46.77
CA ARG A 194 -12.99 21.95 47.63
C ARG A 194 -14.11 20.91 47.66
N ASP A 195 -14.14 19.99 46.71
CA ASP A 195 -15.16 18.94 46.66
C ASP A 195 -14.98 17.92 47.78
N ARG A 196 -15.94 17.89 48.71
CA ARG A 196 -15.97 16.97 49.86
C ARG A 196 -16.85 15.75 49.62
N SER A 197 -17.38 15.58 48.40
CA SER A 197 -18.12 14.38 48.01
C SER A 197 -17.25 13.13 48.23
N PRO A 198 -17.84 12.01 48.68
CA PRO A 198 -17.14 10.73 48.72
C PRO A 198 -16.71 10.24 47.34
N HIS A 199 -17.27 10.79 46.26
CA HIS A 199 -16.98 10.46 44.85
C HIS A 199 -16.14 11.52 44.13
N ALA A 200 -15.60 12.50 44.84
CA ALA A 200 -14.92 13.65 44.22
C ALA A 200 -13.75 13.26 43.30
N TYR A 201 -13.09 12.13 43.56
CA TYR A 201 -11.98 11.63 42.72
C TYR A 201 -12.50 10.95 41.46
N GLU A 202 -13.52 10.10 41.59
CA GLU A 202 -14.20 9.44 40.50
C GLU A 202 -14.85 10.47 39.55
N ASP A 203 -15.55 11.47 40.09
CA ASP A 203 -16.15 12.58 39.32
C ASP A 203 -15.09 13.46 38.62
N LEU A 204 -13.86 13.53 39.16
CA LEU A 204 -12.73 14.16 38.47
C LEU A 204 -12.24 13.29 37.31
N VAL A 205 -12.08 11.99 37.53
CA VAL A 205 -11.65 11.03 36.49
C VAL A 205 -12.64 11.03 35.33
N ASP A 206 -13.95 10.94 35.59
CA ASP A 206 -14.98 10.94 34.56
C ASP A 206 -14.94 12.21 33.72
N ARG A 207 -14.74 13.39 34.35
CA ARG A 207 -14.56 14.65 33.62
C ARG A 207 -13.30 14.67 32.77
N LEU A 208 -12.20 14.08 33.23
CA LEU A 208 -10.95 14.03 32.48
C LEU A 208 -11.04 13.06 31.29
N LEU A 209 -11.68 11.90 31.47
CA LEU A 209 -11.95 10.93 30.40
C LEU A 209 -12.88 11.52 29.32
N ALA A 210 -13.79 12.42 29.70
CA ALA A 210 -14.69 13.09 28.76
C ALA A 210 -14.04 14.25 27.96
N LYS A 211 -12.78 14.62 28.23
CA LYS A 211 -12.08 15.67 27.47
C LYS A 211 -11.52 15.11 26.17
N GLU A 212 -11.57 15.91 25.09
CA GLU A 212 -10.95 15.55 23.81
C GLU A 212 -9.45 15.20 23.94
N ALA A 213 -8.76 15.93 24.83
CA ALA A 213 -7.34 15.71 25.15
C ALA A 213 -7.03 14.31 25.71
N PHE A 214 -8.02 13.57 26.23
CA PHE A 214 -7.83 12.17 26.62
C PHE A 214 -7.47 11.31 25.41
N GLY A 215 -8.30 11.34 24.37
CA GLY A 215 -8.07 10.60 23.13
C GLY A 215 -6.79 11.05 22.43
N GLU A 216 -6.50 12.35 22.40
CA GLU A 216 -5.23 12.86 21.85
C GLU A 216 -4.02 12.34 22.63
N HIS A 217 -4.09 12.30 23.96
CA HIS A 217 -3.00 11.83 24.80
C HIS A 217 -2.71 10.34 24.60
N TRP A 218 -3.76 9.51 24.60
CA TRP A 218 -3.66 8.06 24.53
C TRP A 218 -3.43 7.54 23.11
N ALA A 219 -3.97 8.22 22.09
CA ALA A 219 -3.76 7.86 20.69
C ALA A 219 -2.29 7.85 20.30
N ARG A 220 -1.44 8.73 20.86
CA ARG A 220 0.00 8.76 20.54
C ARG A 220 0.68 7.41 20.76
N LEU A 221 0.37 6.72 21.86
CA LEU A 221 0.93 5.40 22.14
C LEU A 221 0.48 4.36 21.10
N TRP A 222 -0.77 4.46 20.66
CA TRP A 222 -1.29 3.58 19.62
C TRP A 222 -0.70 3.89 18.25
N LEU A 223 -0.53 5.16 17.92
CA LEU A 223 0.01 5.63 16.65
C LEU A 223 1.46 5.18 16.48
N ASP A 224 2.26 5.21 17.54
CA ASP A 224 3.61 4.63 17.55
C ASP A 224 3.58 3.13 17.21
N LEU A 225 2.67 2.36 17.84
CA LEU A 225 2.49 0.93 17.58
C LEU A 225 1.99 0.65 16.16
N ALA A 226 1.14 1.53 15.62
CA ALA A 226 0.61 1.44 14.28
C ALA A 226 1.60 1.90 13.19
N ARG A 227 2.78 2.40 13.57
CA ARG A 227 3.80 2.99 12.69
C ARG A 227 3.31 4.23 11.94
N TYR A 228 2.40 4.98 12.56
CA TYR A 228 1.93 6.22 11.97
C TYR A 228 3.09 7.22 11.88
N ALA A 229 3.26 7.81 10.69
CA ALA A 229 4.17 8.91 10.45
C ALA A 229 3.55 9.89 9.45
N ASP A 230 3.88 11.17 9.58
CA ASP A 230 3.52 12.19 8.59
C ASP A 230 4.49 12.20 7.39
N SER A 231 5.40 11.21 7.31
CA SER A 231 6.35 10.98 6.21
C SER A 231 6.36 9.51 5.76
N ALA A 232 6.88 9.27 4.56
CA ALA A 232 6.87 7.98 3.87
C ALA A 232 7.95 6.98 4.35
N GLY A 233 9.02 7.45 4.97
CA GLY A 233 10.19 6.65 5.35
C GLY A 233 11.26 6.54 4.25
N TYR A 234 12.17 5.59 4.41
CA TYR A 234 13.34 5.39 3.52
C TYR A 234 14.24 6.64 3.39
N ALA A 235 15.08 6.77 2.34
CA ALA A 235 16.11 7.81 2.31
C ALA A 235 15.59 9.18 1.86
N ASP A 236 14.58 9.21 1.00
CA ASP A 236 13.92 10.42 0.50
C ASP A 236 12.86 10.96 1.48
N ASP A 237 12.25 10.11 2.30
CA ASP A 237 11.31 10.44 3.39
C ASP A 237 10.33 11.60 3.10
N PRO A 238 9.62 11.59 1.95
CA PRO A 238 8.72 12.68 1.61
C PRO A 238 7.51 12.74 2.56
N PRO A 239 6.87 13.91 2.70
CA PRO A 239 5.61 14.02 3.44
C PRO A 239 4.51 13.14 2.84
N ARG A 240 3.68 12.51 3.69
CA ARG A 240 2.50 11.74 3.27
C ARG A 240 1.22 12.27 3.92
N THR A 241 0.07 11.99 3.30
CA THR A 241 -1.24 12.44 3.80
C THR A 241 -2.05 11.25 4.32
N ILE A 242 -2.06 11.07 5.65
CA ILE A 242 -2.76 9.94 6.31
C ILE A 242 -3.46 10.35 7.63
N TRP A 243 -3.65 11.66 7.84
CA TRP A 243 -4.24 12.26 9.05
C TRP A 243 -5.57 11.64 9.48
N ALA A 244 -6.34 11.10 8.53
CA ALA A 244 -7.63 10.49 8.81
C ALA A 244 -7.52 9.27 9.73
N TYR A 245 -6.46 8.48 9.59
CA TYR A 245 -6.20 7.36 10.48
C TYR A 245 -5.91 7.83 11.90
N ARG A 246 -5.09 8.88 12.06
CA ARG A 246 -4.83 9.51 13.37
C ARG A 246 -6.13 9.98 14.03
N ASP A 247 -6.95 10.69 13.27
CA ASP A 247 -8.21 11.23 13.79
C ASP A 247 -9.20 10.11 14.14
N TYR A 248 -9.22 9.02 13.36
CA TYR A 248 -9.98 7.80 13.70
C TYR A 248 -9.53 7.21 15.04
N VAL A 249 -8.22 7.06 15.28
CA VAL A 249 -7.70 6.52 16.55
C VAL A 249 -8.08 7.43 17.73
N ILE A 250 -7.91 8.75 17.59
CA ILE A 250 -8.30 9.72 18.63
C ILE A 250 -9.79 9.60 18.97
N LYS A 251 -10.66 9.54 17.94
CA LYS A 251 -12.10 9.36 18.12
C LYS A 251 -12.43 8.03 18.78
N ALA A 252 -11.75 6.95 18.41
CA ALA A 252 -11.99 5.62 19.00
C ALA A 252 -11.70 5.61 20.51
N PHE A 253 -10.61 6.26 20.96
CA PHE A 253 -10.33 6.42 22.39
C PHE A 253 -11.38 7.30 23.08
N ASN A 254 -11.71 8.47 22.52
CA ASN A 254 -12.69 9.39 23.12
C ASN A 254 -14.11 8.79 23.20
N ALA A 255 -14.48 7.95 22.24
CA ALA A 255 -15.77 7.25 22.23
C ALA A 255 -15.78 5.99 23.11
N ASN A 256 -14.64 5.63 23.72
CA ASN A 256 -14.45 4.36 24.44
C ASN A 256 -14.89 3.16 23.58
N LYS A 257 -14.42 3.12 22.32
CA LYS A 257 -14.79 2.08 21.36
C LYS A 257 -14.44 0.70 21.94
N PRO A 258 -15.36 -0.29 21.89
CA PRO A 258 -15.05 -1.66 22.30
C PRO A 258 -13.80 -2.19 21.60
N PHE A 259 -12.91 -2.80 22.37
CA PHE A 259 -11.60 -3.23 21.87
C PHE A 259 -11.72 -4.23 20.72
N ASP A 260 -12.69 -5.15 20.79
CA ASP A 260 -13.00 -6.10 19.72
C ASP A 260 -13.37 -5.41 18.41
N ARG A 261 -14.24 -4.39 18.45
CA ARG A 261 -14.59 -3.60 17.27
C ARG A 261 -13.39 -2.82 16.74
N PHE A 262 -12.64 -2.15 17.62
CA PHE A 262 -11.42 -1.42 17.26
C PHE A 262 -10.34 -2.31 16.62
N THR A 263 -10.25 -3.58 17.03
CA THR A 263 -9.40 -4.60 16.41
C THR A 263 -9.90 -4.97 15.01
N ILE A 264 -11.19 -5.31 14.87
CA ILE A 264 -11.76 -5.75 13.60
C ILE A 264 -11.63 -4.67 12.53
N GLU A 265 -12.00 -3.42 12.85
CA GLU A 265 -11.96 -2.30 11.91
C GLU A 265 -10.54 -2.01 11.40
N GLN A 266 -9.51 -2.20 12.22
CA GLN A 266 -8.12 -1.95 11.81
C GLN A 266 -7.48 -3.11 11.04
N ILE A 267 -7.84 -4.35 11.35
CA ILE A 267 -7.28 -5.53 10.68
C ILE A 267 -7.96 -5.76 9.32
N ALA A 268 -9.28 -5.56 9.25
CA ALA A 268 -10.11 -5.97 8.11
C ALA A 268 -11.41 -5.14 7.99
N GLY A 269 -11.38 -3.86 8.33
CA GLY A 269 -12.58 -3.00 8.27
C GLY A 269 -13.14 -2.82 6.86
N ASP A 270 -12.27 -2.77 5.85
CA ASP A 270 -12.63 -2.74 4.43
C ASP A 270 -13.30 -4.03 3.92
N LEU A 271 -13.13 -5.14 4.64
CA LEU A 271 -13.73 -6.45 4.33
C LEU A 271 -15.07 -6.70 5.03
N LEU A 272 -15.56 -5.74 5.82
CA LEU A 272 -16.90 -5.84 6.42
C LEU A 272 -17.99 -5.72 5.33
N GLU A 273 -19.06 -6.51 5.44
CA GLU A 273 -20.15 -6.52 4.45
C GLU A 273 -20.79 -5.13 4.25
N ASP A 274 -20.92 -4.37 5.33
CA ASP A 274 -21.45 -3.00 5.35
C ASP A 274 -20.36 -1.98 5.73
N ALA A 275 -19.12 -2.18 5.25
CA ALA A 275 -17.98 -1.30 5.57
C ALA A 275 -18.27 0.18 5.23
N ASP A 276 -18.29 1.02 6.26
CA ASP A 276 -18.46 2.45 6.10
C ASP A 276 -17.12 3.18 5.83
N GLU A 277 -17.16 4.52 5.78
CA GLU A 277 -15.96 5.33 5.55
C GLU A 277 -14.96 5.24 6.71
N GLU A 278 -15.42 5.16 7.96
CA GLU A 278 -14.52 5.04 9.13
C GLU A 278 -13.88 3.65 9.18
N ASP A 279 -14.61 2.59 8.84
CA ASP A 279 -14.09 1.22 8.76
C ASP A 279 -12.94 1.10 7.74
N LYS A 280 -13.07 1.77 6.59
CA LYS A 280 -12.02 1.81 5.56
C LYS A 280 -10.82 2.64 6.01
N VAL A 281 -11.06 3.79 6.66
CA VAL A 281 -9.99 4.61 7.24
C VAL A 281 -9.24 3.84 8.33
N ALA A 282 -9.93 3.09 9.18
CA ALA A 282 -9.32 2.28 10.23
C ALA A 282 -8.37 1.22 9.67
N THR A 283 -8.73 0.62 8.54
CA THR A 283 -7.92 -0.40 7.85
C THR A 283 -6.56 0.13 7.39
N ALA A 284 -6.37 1.45 7.33
CA ALA A 284 -5.08 2.09 7.05
C ALA A 284 -3.97 1.70 8.04
N PHE A 285 -4.27 1.05 9.17
CA PHE A 285 -3.26 0.34 9.98
C PHE A 285 -2.33 -0.54 9.13
N ASN A 286 -2.89 -1.24 8.13
CA ASN A 286 -2.13 -2.08 7.18
C ASN A 286 -1.37 -1.29 6.10
N ARG A 287 -1.63 0.02 5.98
CA ARG A 287 -1.01 0.95 5.03
C ARG A 287 -0.02 1.93 5.66
N ASN A 288 0.20 1.83 6.96
CA ASN A 288 1.27 2.56 7.66
C ASN A 288 2.68 1.98 7.42
N THR A 289 2.81 0.92 6.62
CA THR A 289 4.10 0.48 6.07
C THR A 289 4.78 1.66 5.36
N MET A 290 6.11 1.77 5.52
CA MET A 290 6.89 2.76 4.78
C MET A 290 6.75 2.54 3.27
N THR A 291 6.71 3.61 2.49
CA THR A 291 6.64 3.56 1.03
C THR A 291 7.97 4.00 0.44
N ASN A 292 8.47 3.25 -0.52
CA ASN A 292 9.67 3.62 -1.27
C ASN A 292 9.24 4.24 -2.60
N ASN A 293 9.95 5.28 -3.05
CA ASN A 293 9.80 5.87 -4.39
C ASN A 293 11.17 6.20 -5.05
N GLU A 294 12.25 5.63 -4.49
CA GLU A 294 13.62 5.79 -4.98
C GLU A 294 13.81 5.12 -6.34
N GLY A 295 14.63 5.71 -7.21
CA GLY A 295 14.95 5.10 -8.49
C GLY A 295 15.77 3.81 -8.34
N GLY A 296 15.32 2.72 -8.96
CA GLY A 296 16.07 1.45 -9.03
C GLY A 296 15.60 0.37 -8.06
N THR A 297 14.46 0.58 -7.40
CA THR A 297 13.76 -0.39 -6.57
C THR A 297 13.02 -1.46 -7.41
N SER A 298 12.64 -2.56 -6.78
CA SER A 298 11.86 -3.64 -7.40
C SER A 298 10.49 -3.73 -6.73
N ASP A 299 9.42 -3.63 -7.51
CA ASP A 299 8.04 -3.72 -7.02
C ASP A 299 7.81 -5.01 -6.22
N GLU A 300 8.29 -6.14 -6.71
CA GLU A 300 8.12 -7.43 -6.02
C GLU A 300 8.90 -7.50 -4.71
N GLU A 301 10.08 -6.87 -4.64
CA GLU A 301 10.83 -6.75 -3.39
C GLU A 301 10.08 -5.89 -2.37
N PHE A 302 9.59 -4.72 -2.81
CA PHE A 302 8.80 -3.83 -1.97
C PHE A 302 7.52 -4.49 -1.48
N ARG A 303 6.77 -5.14 -2.37
CA ARG A 303 5.55 -5.88 -2.03
C ARG A 303 5.82 -6.93 -0.95
N ASN A 304 6.93 -7.67 -1.06
CA ASN A 304 7.31 -8.64 -0.04
C ASN A 304 7.64 -7.96 1.30
N ALA A 305 8.42 -6.89 1.28
CA ALA A 305 8.76 -6.11 2.47
C ALA A 305 7.52 -5.56 3.18
N ALA A 306 6.54 -5.06 2.42
CA ALA A 306 5.28 -4.55 2.96
C ALA A 306 4.47 -5.64 3.67
N VAL A 307 4.35 -6.82 3.07
CA VAL A 307 3.63 -7.95 3.70
C VAL A 307 4.38 -8.45 4.94
N VAL A 308 5.72 -8.54 4.90
CA VAL A 308 6.55 -8.88 6.07
C VAL A 308 6.30 -7.89 7.22
N ASP A 309 6.29 -6.61 6.91
CA ASP A 309 6.06 -5.54 7.89
C ASP A 309 4.65 -5.63 8.50
N ARG A 310 3.60 -5.89 7.71
CA ARG A 310 2.24 -6.14 8.24
C ARG A 310 2.16 -7.32 9.18
N VAL A 311 2.75 -8.45 8.79
CA VAL A 311 2.77 -9.68 9.59
C VAL A 311 3.44 -9.42 10.94
N ASN A 312 4.65 -8.83 10.89
CA ASN A 312 5.44 -8.57 12.09
C ASN A 312 4.77 -7.57 13.03
N THR A 313 4.18 -6.51 12.47
CA THR A 313 3.50 -5.48 13.26
C THR A 313 2.23 -6.02 13.88
N THR A 314 1.40 -6.72 13.12
CA THR A 314 0.15 -7.30 13.63
C THR A 314 0.40 -8.17 14.86
N PHE A 315 1.39 -9.07 14.79
CA PHE A 315 1.72 -9.94 15.92
C PHE A 315 2.31 -9.18 17.10
N SER A 316 3.21 -8.23 16.83
CA SER A 316 3.82 -7.43 17.90
C SER A 316 2.79 -6.59 18.65
N VAL A 317 1.83 -6.00 17.93
CA VAL A 317 0.82 -5.10 18.48
C VAL A 317 -0.32 -5.87 19.16
N TRP A 318 -0.90 -6.87 18.49
CA TRP A 318 -2.12 -7.53 18.98
C TRP A 318 -1.85 -8.78 19.81
N MET A 319 -0.81 -9.53 19.47
CA MET A 319 -0.49 -10.79 20.14
C MET A 319 0.55 -10.63 21.25
N ALA A 320 1.14 -9.43 21.38
CA ALA A 320 2.24 -9.13 22.29
C ALA A 320 3.40 -10.15 22.18
N THR A 321 3.61 -10.70 20.97
CA THR A 321 4.67 -11.63 20.65
C THR A 321 5.25 -11.25 19.29
N SER A 322 6.57 -11.28 19.15
CA SER A 322 7.19 -11.10 17.84
C SER A 322 7.21 -12.42 17.09
N MET A 323 7.02 -12.35 15.78
CA MET A 323 7.27 -13.49 14.89
C MET A 323 8.35 -13.21 13.85
N GLY A 324 9.01 -12.05 13.90
CA GLY A 324 10.02 -11.65 12.93
C GLY A 324 11.20 -12.61 12.81
N CYS A 325 11.63 -13.27 13.89
CA CYS A 325 12.66 -14.31 13.76
C CYS A 325 12.20 -15.50 12.92
N ALA A 326 10.89 -15.79 12.94
CA ALA A 326 10.28 -16.90 12.22
C ALA A 326 10.35 -16.74 10.69
N GLN A 327 10.63 -15.52 10.19
CA GLN A 327 10.80 -15.22 8.77
C GLN A 327 11.90 -16.05 8.13
N CYS A 328 13.07 -16.13 8.77
CA CYS A 328 14.26 -16.77 8.20
C CYS A 328 14.50 -18.20 8.72
N HIS A 329 14.04 -18.52 9.93
CA HIS A 329 14.22 -19.82 10.59
C HIS A 329 13.15 -20.01 11.66
N ASN A 330 12.98 -21.19 12.25
CA ASN A 330 12.06 -21.36 13.40
C ASN A 330 12.38 -20.38 14.53
N HIS A 331 11.35 -19.82 15.18
CA HIS A 331 11.54 -18.80 16.19
C HIS A 331 12.42 -19.31 17.35
N LYS A 332 13.33 -18.44 17.81
CA LYS A 332 14.43 -18.83 18.71
C LYS A 332 14.02 -19.06 20.16
N TYR A 333 12.85 -18.58 20.57
CA TYR A 333 12.41 -18.61 21.96
C TYR A 333 10.96 -19.08 22.08
N ASP A 334 10.08 -18.46 21.31
CA ASP A 334 8.67 -18.82 21.20
C ASP A 334 8.39 -20.01 20.26
N PRO A 335 7.30 -20.76 20.51
CA PRO A 335 6.94 -21.96 19.76
C PRO A 335 6.27 -21.60 18.41
N ILE A 336 6.95 -20.80 17.58
CA ILE A 336 6.47 -20.37 16.26
C ILE A 336 7.42 -20.95 15.21
N SER A 337 6.90 -21.81 14.35
CA SER A 337 7.66 -22.36 13.23
C SER A 337 7.73 -21.38 12.06
N GLN A 338 8.75 -21.54 11.22
CA GLN A 338 8.83 -20.79 9.96
C GLN A 338 7.63 -21.09 9.05
N GLN A 339 7.11 -22.33 9.08
CA GLN A 339 5.93 -22.68 8.31
C GLN A 339 4.70 -21.88 8.75
N GLU A 340 4.50 -21.68 10.06
CA GLU A 340 3.41 -20.87 10.59
C GLU A 340 3.57 -19.39 10.22
N TYR A 341 4.80 -18.87 10.21
CA TYR A 341 5.08 -17.51 9.71
C TYR A 341 4.58 -17.33 8.28
N PHE A 342 4.95 -18.23 7.36
CA PHE A 342 4.52 -18.12 5.97
C PHE A 342 3.02 -18.43 5.74
N ARG A 343 2.37 -19.14 6.66
CA ARG A 343 0.90 -19.26 6.66
C ARG A 343 0.23 -17.93 7.03
N MET A 344 0.78 -17.21 8.01
CA MET A 344 0.30 -15.87 8.34
C MET A 344 0.62 -14.86 7.24
N PHE A 345 1.81 -14.94 6.64
CA PHE A 345 2.18 -14.16 5.46
C PHE A 345 1.14 -14.32 4.35
N ALA A 346 0.71 -15.55 4.06
CA ALA A 346 -0.29 -15.81 3.01
C ALA A 346 -1.64 -15.11 3.25
N ILE A 347 -2.03 -14.85 4.51
CA ILE A 347 -3.28 -14.12 4.84
C ILE A 347 -3.18 -12.65 4.42
N PHE A 348 -2.03 -12.01 4.68
CA PHE A 348 -1.79 -10.60 4.36
C PHE A 348 -1.27 -10.36 2.94
N ASN A 349 -0.96 -11.43 2.22
CA ASN A 349 -0.43 -11.41 0.86
C ASN A 349 -1.55 -11.36 -0.19
N ASN A 350 -2.45 -10.39 -0.05
CA ASN A 350 -3.65 -10.23 -0.88
C ASN A 350 -3.79 -8.80 -1.48
N SER A 351 -2.74 -7.98 -1.37
CA SER A 351 -2.69 -6.61 -1.89
C SER A 351 -1.66 -6.46 -3.01
N GLU A 352 -1.89 -5.47 -3.87
CA GLU A 352 -1.00 -5.06 -4.96
C GLU A 352 -0.10 -3.91 -4.47
N ASP A 353 0.68 -4.16 -3.42
CA ASP A 353 1.69 -3.19 -2.98
C ASP A 353 2.76 -3.04 -4.04
N ALA A 354 3.03 -1.80 -4.43
CA ALA A 354 4.02 -1.47 -5.44
C ALA A 354 4.76 -0.20 -5.02
N ASP A 355 5.95 -0.03 -5.59
CA ASP A 355 6.75 1.17 -5.41
C ASP A 355 6.19 2.28 -6.31
N LEU A 356 5.31 3.10 -5.74
CA LEU A 356 4.65 4.19 -6.43
C LEU A 356 5.14 5.53 -5.89
N LYS A 357 5.17 6.53 -6.77
CA LYS A 357 5.49 7.93 -6.40
C LYS A 357 4.40 8.59 -5.56
N ASP A 358 3.25 7.95 -5.43
CA ASP A 358 2.12 8.40 -4.64
C ASP A 358 1.56 7.25 -3.78
N GLU A 359 0.58 7.58 -2.95
CA GLU A 359 -0.07 6.63 -2.02
C GLU A 359 -1.33 6.00 -2.64
N SER A 360 -1.42 5.94 -3.96
CA SER A 360 -2.60 5.42 -4.63
C SER A 360 -2.83 3.93 -4.32
N PRO A 361 -4.09 3.47 -4.23
CA PRO A 361 -5.33 4.25 -4.35
C PRO A 361 -5.61 5.11 -3.11
N LEU A 362 -6.20 6.30 -3.33
CA LEU A 362 -6.58 7.23 -2.28
C LEU A 362 -8.09 7.16 -1.98
N ILE A 363 -8.46 7.39 -0.73
CA ILE A 363 -9.85 7.60 -0.32
C ILE A 363 -10.07 9.10 -0.10
N GLU A 364 -11.02 9.67 -0.82
CA GLU A 364 -11.43 11.06 -0.63
C GLU A 364 -12.36 11.18 0.59
N LEU A 365 -12.00 12.05 1.52
CA LEU A 365 -12.78 12.30 2.72
C LEU A 365 -13.42 13.67 2.67
N TYR A 366 -14.70 13.73 3.04
CA TYR A 366 -15.51 14.93 2.97
C TYR A 366 -16.12 15.26 4.32
N THR A 367 -16.12 16.53 4.68
CA THR A 367 -16.87 17.02 5.83
C THR A 367 -18.38 16.77 5.66
N LYS A 368 -19.13 16.76 6.77
CA LYS A 368 -20.60 16.61 6.72
C LYS A 368 -21.26 17.65 5.81
N GLN A 369 -20.76 18.89 5.82
CA GLN A 369 -21.25 19.96 4.95
C GLN A 369 -20.97 19.65 3.48
N GLN A 370 -19.74 19.28 3.13
CA GLN A 370 -19.38 18.92 1.75
C GLN A 370 -20.19 17.72 1.25
N LYS A 371 -20.43 16.71 2.09
CA LYS A 371 -21.29 15.57 1.74
C LYS A 371 -22.71 16.03 1.41
N ALA A 372 -23.29 16.93 2.21
CA ALA A 372 -24.62 17.48 1.96
C ALA A 372 -24.69 18.32 0.67
N GLU A 373 -23.69 19.17 0.42
CA GLU A 373 -23.58 19.97 -0.79
C GLU A 373 -23.42 19.09 -2.04
N ARG A 374 -22.57 18.05 -1.98
CA ARG A 374 -22.41 17.09 -3.07
C ARG A 374 -23.70 16.34 -3.36
N ALA A 375 -24.40 15.86 -2.34
CA ALA A 375 -25.68 15.17 -2.53
C ALA A 375 -26.71 16.08 -3.20
N LYS A 376 -26.74 17.36 -2.82
CA LYS A 376 -27.56 18.38 -3.48
C LYS A 376 -27.18 18.55 -4.96
N TRP A 377 -25.91 18.77 -5.28
CA TRP A 377 -25.45 18.94 -6.66
C TRP A 377 -25.70 17.70 -7.52
N GLN A 378 -25.48 16.50 -6.97
CA GLN A 378 -25.80 15.25 -7.67
C GLN A 378 -27.29 15.14 -8.00
N SER A 379 -28.17 15.52 -7.07
CA SER A 379 -29.61 15.58 -7.33
C SER A 379 -29.96 16.62 -8.42
N GLU A 380 -29.37 17.80 -8.37
CA GLU A 380 -29.57 18.86 -9.39
C GLU A 380 -29.08 18.41 -10.77
N MET A 381 -27.88 17.82 -10.84
CA MET A 381 -27.34 17.24 -12.07
C MET A 381 -28.26 16.16 -12.64
N ALA A 382 -28.73 15.23 -11.81
CA ALA A 382 -29.65 14.18 -12.24
C ALA A 382 -30.97 14.75 -12.77
N GLN A 383 -31.49 15.83 -12.17
CA GLN A 383 -32.69 16.53 -12.66
C GLN A 383 -32.44 17.23 -14.00
N ILE A 384 -31.30 17.90 -14.16
CA ILE A 384 -30.94 18.58 -15.41
C ILE A 384 -30.71 17.55 -16.53
N GLU A 385 -29.97 16.47 -16.27
CA GLU A 385 -29.77 15.39 -17.24
C GLU A 385 -31.09 14.78 -17.72
N ARG A 386 -32.05 14.57 -16.81
CA ARG A 386 -33.39 14.10 -17.19
C ARG A 386 -34.08 15.05 -18.17
N LYS A 387 -33.91 16.37 -18.01
CA LYS A 387 -34.47 17.34 -18.96
C LYS A 387 -33.85 17.23 -20.36
N PHE A 388 -32.55 16.94 -20.45
CA PHE A 388 -31.86 16.77 -21.74
C PHE A 388 -32.11 15.41 -22.40
N LYS A 389 -32.41 14.37 -21.61
CA LYS A 389 -32.70 13.02 -22.14
C LYS A 389 -34.16 12.85 -22.58
N VAL A 390 -35.06 13.74 -22.18
CA VAL A 390 -36.48 13.68 -22.54
C VAL A 390 -36.73 14.56 -23.76
N ALA A 391 -37.17 13.93 -24.84
CA ALA A 391 -37.56 14.64 -26.05
C ALA A 391 -38.77 15.55 -25.78
N THR A 392 -38.63 16.86 -25.94
CA THR A 392 -39.77 17.77 -25.86
C THR A 392 -40.43 17.95 -27.24
N PRO A 393 -41.74 18.26 -27.32
CA PRO A 393 -42.39 18.59 -28.58
C PRO A 393 -41.69 19.72 -29.33
N GLU A 394 -41.18 20.74 -28.62
CA GLU A 394 -40.43 21.85 -29.21
C GLU A 394 -39.09 21.40 -29.79
N TRP A 395 -38.40 20.48 -29.12
CA TRP A 395 -37.14 19.91 -29.61
C TRP A 395 -37.37 19.08 -30.87
N LEU A 396 -38.37 18.19 -30.85
CA LEU A 396 -38.76 17.37 -32.00
C LEU A 396 -39.21 18.24 -33.19
N ALA A 397 -39.99 19.30 -32.93
CA ALA A 397 -40.40 20.25 -33.97
C ALA A 397 -39.22 21.03 -34.54
N SER A 398 -38.26 21.44 -33.69
CA SER A 398 -37.04 22.12 -34.14
C SER A 398 -36.14 21.19 -34.95
N GLN A 399 -36.02 19.93 -34.55
CA GLN A 399 -35.31 18.90 -35.31
C GLN A 399 -35.98 18.68 -36.67
N ALA A 400 -37.31 18.50 -36.73
CA ALA A 400 -38.04 18.33 -37.97
C ALA A 400 -37.84 19.52 -38.93
N LYS A 401 -37.92 20.76 -38.41
CA LYS A 401 -37.66 21.97 -39.19
C LYS A 401 -36.22 22.08 -39.68
N TRP A 402 -35.25 21.60 -38.90
CA TRP A 402 -33.86 21.50 -39.34
C TRP A 402 -33.70 20.44 -40.45
N GLU A 403 -34.33 19.27 -40.30
CA GLU A 403 -34.30 18.18 -41.28
C GLU A 403 -34.98 18.54 -42.61
N GLU A 404 -35.98 19.44 -42.61
CA GLU A 404 -36.60 19.98 -43.83
C GLU A 404 -35.62 20.83 -44.67
N ASN A 405 -34.68 21.50 -44.00
CA ASN A 405 -33.64 22.30 -44.64
C ASN A 405 -32.39 21.50 -44.98
N PHE A 406 -32.38 20.19 -44.68
CA PHE A 406 -31.30 19.29 -45.01
C PHE A 406 -31.54 18.68 -46.40
N PRO A 407 -30.70 18.94 -47.42
CA PRO A 407 -30.93 18.43 -48.77
C PRO A 407 -30.87 16.90 -48.76
N ARG A 408 -32.04 16.26 -48.94
CA ARG A 408 -32.23 14.80 -48.86
C ARG A 408 -31.80 14.06 -50.12
N GLU A 409 -31.92 14.70 -51.28
CA GLU A 409 -31.45 14.15 -52.54
C GLU A 409 -30.08 14.72 -52.89
N ARG A 410 -29.08 13.84 -52.93
CA ARG A 410 -27.75 14.15 -53.45
C ARG A 410 -27.54 13.33 -54.71
N GLU A 411 -27.12 13.98 -55.79
CA GLU A 411 -26.65 13.30 -56.98
C GLU A 411 -25.33 12.60 -56.65
N TRP A 412 -25.32 11.27 -56.67
CA TRP A 412 -24.12 10.48 -56.47
C TRP A 412 -23.42 10.27 -57.80
N VAL A 413 -22.14 10.63 -57.86
CA VAL A 413 -21.31 10.47 -59.05
C VAL A 413 -20.21 9.46 -58.73
N SER A 414 -20.17 8.35 -59.45
CA SER A 414 -19.06 7.39 -59.36
C SER A 414 -17.81 8.00 -60.00
N LEU A 415 -16.81 8.28 -59.18
CA LEU A 415 -15.55 8.87 -59.63
C LEU A 415 -14.61 7.79 -60.14
N ARG A 416 -13.86 8.10 -61.21
CA ARG A 416 -12.88 7.18 -61.78
C ARG A 416 -11.60 7.16 -60.93
N PRO A 417 -11.12 5.98 -60.49
CA PRO A 417 -9.80 5.82 -59.91
C PRO A 417 -8.70 6.18 -60.91
N VAL A 418 -7.80 7.09 -60.52
CA VAL A 418 -6.61 7.45 -61.31
C VAL A 418 -5.35 6.76 -60.81
N LYS A 419 -5.32 6.38 -59.53
CA LYS A 419 -4.26 5.58 -58.93
C LYS A 419 -4.84 4.67 -57.85
N MET A 420 -4.33 3.46 -57.76
CA MET A 420 -4.77 2.46 -56.79
C MET A 420 -3.57 1.67 -56.29
N GLU A 421 -3.55 1.35 -55.01
CA GLU A 421 -2.47 0.61 -54.36
C GLU A 421 -3.03 -0.20 -53.19
N ALA A 422 -2.65 -1.48 -53.11
CA ALA A 422 -2.85 -2.29 -51.91
C ALA A 422 -1.55 -2.30 -51.12
N LYS A 423 -1.59 -2.03 -49.81
CA LYS A 423 -0.40 -1.88 -48.98
C LYS A 423 0.47 -3.14 -48.95
N SER A 424 -0.14 -4.32 -48.98
CA SER A 424 0.58 -5.60 -49.07
C SER A 424 1.14 -5.92 -50.46
N GLY A 425 0.82 -5.13 -51.49
CA GLY A 425 1.06 -5.47 -52.89
C GLY A 425 0.02 -6.44 -53.49
N GLY A 426 -1.09 -6.70 -52.78
CA GLY A 426 -2.19 -7.53 -53.27
C GLY A 426 -2.85 -7.01 -54.56
N LEU A 427 -3.63 -7.88 -55.21
CA LEU A 427 -4.31 -7.58 -56.47
C LEU A 427 -5.38 -6.49 -56.27
N ILE A 428 -5.24 -5.39 -57.01
CA ILE A 428 -6.19 -4.28 -57.07
C ILE A 428 -6.34 -3.80 -58.53
N SER A 429 -7.57 -3.61 -58.99
CA SER A 429 -7.85 -3.16 -60.36
C SER A 429 -9.13 -2.33 -60.44
N ALA A 430 -9.22 -1.45 -61.44
CA ALA A 430 -10.45 -0.72 -61.75
C ALA A 430 -11.32 -1.54 -62.70
N ALA A 431 -12.63 -1.54 -62.46
CA ALA A 431 -13.65 -2.08 -63.35
C ALA A 431 -14.18 -0.98 -64.29
N GLU A 432 -14.94 -1.39 -65.31
CA GLU A 432 -15.52 -0.48 -66.32
C GLU A 432 -16.55 0.50 -65.74
N ASP A 433 -17.19 0.15 -64.62
CA ASP A 433 -18.16 0.96 -63.89
C ASP A 433 -17.52 1.88 -62.82
N ASN A 434 -16.20 2.07 -62.90
CA ASN A 434 -15.37 2.77 -61.92
C ASN A 434 -15.26 2.09 -60.54
N ALA A 435 -15.80 0.89 -60.34
CA ALA A 435 -15.60 0.14 -59.10
C ALA A 435 -14.14 -0.31 -58.96
N VAL A 436 -13.66 -0.41 -57.71
CA VAL A 436 -12.33 -0.94 -57.41
C VAL A 436 -12.47 -2.38 -56.95
N LYS A 437 -11.93 -3.31 -57.75
CA LYS A 437 -11.86 -4.74 -57.42
C LYS A 437 -10.61 -4.99 -56.61
N VAL A 438 -10.78 -5.69 -55.50
CA VAL A 438 -9.68 -6.03 -54.58
C VAL A 438 -9.71 -7.52 -54.25
N ALA A 439 -8.54 -8.14 -54.13
CA ALA A 439 -8.39 -9.49 -53.61
C ALA A 439 -7.45 -9.44 -52.39
N PRO A 440 -7.96 -9.63 -51.16
CA PRO A 440 -7.14 -9.51 -49.96
C PRO A 440 -6.13 -10.66 -49.87
N GLN A 441 -4.86 -10.33 -49.62
CA GLN A 441 -3.79 -11.29 -49.33
C GLN A 441 -3.63 -11.52 -47.81
N LEU A 442 -4.10 -10.57 -46.99
CA LEU A 442 -3.99 -10.57 -45.53
C LEU A 442 -5.37 -10.46 -44.88
N LYS A 443 -5.48 -10.90 -43.62
CA LYS A 443 -6.71 -10.79 -42.80
C LYS A 443 -7.14 -9.33 -42.59
N THR A 444 -6.20 -8.39 -42.55
CA THR A 444 -6.44 -6.94 -42.53
C THR A 444 -5.61 -6.33 -43.64
N GLU A 445 -6.23 -5.52 -44.50
CA GLU A 445 -5.57 -4.91 -45.66
C GLU A 445 -5.92 -3.41 -45.74
N THR A 446 -4.98 -2.60 -46.23
CA THR A 446 -5.22 -1.18 -46.51
C THR A 446 -5.14 -0.94 -48.01
N TYR A 447 -6.19 -0.35 -48.58
CA TYR A 447 -6.23 0.08 -49.96
C TYR A 447 -6.21 1.61 -50.05
N SER A 448 -5.37 2.14 -50.93
CA SER A 448 -5.29 3.56 -51.25
C SER A 448 -5.80 3.78 -52.66
N VAL A 449 -6.76 4.70 -52.83
CA VAL A 449 -7.34 5.04 -54.13
C VAL A 449 -7.33 6.56 -54.30
N GLU A 450 -6.71 7.04 -55.36
CA GLU A 450 -6.77 8.44 -55.77
C GLU A 450 -7.88 8.59 -56.82
N LEU A 451 -8.78 9.55 -56.60
CA LEU A 451 -9.93 9.84 -57.45
C LEU A 451 -9.75 11.24 -58.06
N ALA A 452 -9.96 11.37 -59.37
CA ALA A 452 -9.93 12.68 -60.01
C ALA A 452 -11.20 13.47 -59.70
N LEU A 453 -11.03 14.74 -59.32
CA LEU A 453 -12.12 15.65 -59.00
C LEU A 453 -12.27 16.70 -60.12
N GLU A 454 -13.22 16.51 -61.01
CA GLU A 454 -13.45 17.39 -62.16
C GLU A 454 -14.38 18.56 -61.79
N GLY A 455 -13.86 19.54 -61.05
CA GLY A 455 -14.55 20.82 -60.82
C GLY A 455 -15.86 20.76 -60.01
N LYS A 456 -16.22 19.62 -59.42
CA LYS A 456 -17.43 19.45 -58.60
C LYS A 456 -17.15 19.73 -57.12
N ARG A 457 -18.10 20.38 -56.44
CA ARG A 457 -18.08 20.56 -54.97
C ARG A 457 -18.40 19.23 -54.30
N ILE A 458 -17.51 18.74 -53.44
CA ILE A 458 -17.73 17.52 -52.66
C ILE A 458 -18.46 17.88 -51.37
N ALA A 459 -19.59 17.21 -51.11
CA ALA A 459 -20.36 17.37 -49.87
C ALA A 459 -20.39 16.10 -49.01
N GLY A 460 -19.88 14.97 -49.52
CA GLY A 460 -19.82 13.69 -48.82
C GLY A 460 -19.14 12.62 -49.66
N LEU A 461 -18.69 11.56 -49.00
CA LEU A 461 -18.13 10.35 -49.62
C LEU A 461 -19.07 9.18 -49.28
N ARG A 462 -19.47 8.41 -50.29
CA ARG A 462 -20.19 7.16 -50.09
C ARG A 462 -19.31 6.01 -50.53
N VAL A 463 -19.09 5.07 -49.63
CA VAL A 463 -18.36 3.82 -49.90
C VAL A 463 -19.38 2.71 -49.98
N GLU A 464 -19.49 2.06 -51.14
CA GLU A 464 -20.44 0.96 -51.36
C GLU A 464 -19.71 -0.37 -51.50
N ALA A 465 -20.20 -1.32 -50.71
CA ALA A 465 -19.81 -2.71 -50.70
C ALA A 465 -20.53 -3.48 -51.80
N LEU A 466 -19.94 -3.60 -52.98
CA LEU A 466 -20.57 -4.36 -54.06
C LEU A 466 -20.23 -5.86 -53.93
N PRO A 467 -21.23 -6.76 -53.91
CA PRO A 467 -20.97 -8.20 -53.93
C PRO A 467 -20.37 -8.61 -55.27
N SER A 468 -19.29 -9.40 -55.26
CA SER A 468 -18.74 -10.01 -56.47
C SER A 468 -19.67 -11.11 -56.99
N VAL A 469 -19.92 -11.15 -58.31
CA VAL A 469 -20.66 -12.24 -58.98
C VAL A 469 -19.82 -13.50 -59.17
N LEU A 470 -18.51 -13.43 -58.91
CA LEU A 470 -17.59 -14.56 -59.00
C LEU A 470 -17.52 -15.27 -57.65
N LYS A 471 -18.09 -16.49 -57.58
CA LYS A 471 -17.82 -17.43 -56.48
C LYS A 471 -16.31 -17.73 -56.45
N PRO A 472 -15.66 -17.72 -55.27
CA PRO A 472 -14.30 -18.21 -55.15
C PRO A 472 -14.25 -19.68 -55.59
N GLU A 473 -13.39 -20.01 -56.56
CA GLU A 473 -13.03 -21.40 -56.81
C GLU A 473 -12.15 -21.86 -55.64
N SER A 474 -12.77 -22.60 -54.72
CA SER A 474 -12.21 -23.29 -53.55
C SER A 474 -11.89 -22.43 -52.30
N GLY A 475 -12.45 -22.87 -51.16
CA GLY A 475 -12.00 -22.52 -49.81
C GLY A 475 -13.00 -21.76 -48.94
N ASP A 476 -13.65 -22.46 -48.01
CA ASP A 476 -14.45 -21.99 -46.85
C ASP A 476 -15.36 -20.77 -47.04
N ALA A 477 -16.61 -21.06 -47.41
CA ALA A 477 -17.75 -20.17 -47.22
C ALA A 477 -18.16 -20.10 -45.74
N GLY A 478 -17.35 -19.40 -44.93
CA GLY A 478 -17.71 -18.96 -43.58
C GLY A 478 -17.93 -17.44 -43.57
N ASN A 479 -19.01 -16.98 -44.21
CA ASN A 479 -19.37 -15.57 -44.42
C ASN A 479 -18.28 -14.73 -45.12
N GLY A 480 -18.37 -14.61 -46.46
CA GLY A 480 -17.60 -13.66 -47.27
C GLY A 480 -17.93 -12.19 -47.02
N GLY A 481 -18.25 -11.83 -45.78
CA GLY A 481 -18.40 -10.46 -45.32
C GLY A 481 -17.04 -9.86 -45.04
N TYR A 482 -16.96 -8.54 -45.19
CA TYR A 482 -15.80 -7.77 -44.79
C TYR A 482 -16.25 -6.65 -43.85
N VAL A 483 -15.34 -6.19 -43.00
CA VAL A 483 -15.60 -5.08 -42.08
C VAL A 483 -14.70 -3.93 -42.48
N ILE A 484 -15.30 -2.76 -42.76
CA ILE A 484 -14.56 -1.51 -42.91
C ILE A 484 -14.30 -0.97 -41.51
N SER A 485 -13.10 -1.18 -40.99
CA SER A 485 -12.72 -0.68 -39.66
C SER A 485 -12.36 0.80 -39.65
N HIS A 486 -11.92 1.34 -40.79
CA HIS A 486 -11.49 2.73 -40.91
C HIS A 486 -11.64 3.26 -42.35
N VAL A 487 -12.06 4.51 -42.50
CA VAL A 487 -12.07 5.26 -43.78
C VAL A 487 -11.44 6.62 -43.54
N ALA A 488 -10.41 6.95 -44.31
CA ALA A 488 -9.80 8.27 -44.33
C ALA A 488 -9.73 8.79 -45.77
N ALA A 489 -9.96 10.08 -45.97
CA ALA A 489 -9.89 10.73 -47.27
C ALA A 489 -9.16 12.08 -47.15
N LYS A 490 -8.40 12.43 -48.17
CA LYS A 490 -7.71 13.73 -48.27
C LYS A 490 -7.90 14.32 -49.66
N VAL A 491 -8.29 15.60 -49.72
CA VAL A 491 -8.35 16.35 -50.98
C VAL A 491 -6.95 16.85 -51.33
N LEU A 492 -6.50 16.56 -52.55
CA LEU A 492 -5.20 17.00 -53.09
C LEU A 492 -5.42 18.10 -54.13
N SER A 493 -4.69 19.22 -54.05
CA SER A 493 -4.78 20.31 -55.04
C SER A 493 -4.18 19.90 -56.40
N PRO A 494 -4.67 20.40 -57.55
CA PRO A 494 -4.04 20.15 -58.86
C PRO A 494 -2.57 20.58 -58.85
N ALA A 495 -1.69 19.78 -59.44
CA ALA A 495 -0.26 20.01 -59.40
C ALA A 495 0.13 21.41 -59.95
N THR A 496 -0.60 21.92 -60.95
CA THR A 496 -0.27 23.13 -61.72
C THR A 496 -0.45 24.47 -60.98
N ASN A 497 -1.10 24.51 -59.81
CA ASN A 497 -1.29 25.74 -59.02
C ASN A 497 -0.52 25.74 -57.68
N ARG A 498 0.49 24.88 -57.53
CA ARG A 498 1.25 24.76 -56.29
C ARG A 498 2.42 25.75 -56.30
N ALA A 499 2.38 26.74 -55.41
CA ALA A 499 3.44 27.72 -55.26
C ALA A 499 4.78 27.05 -54.92
N ALA A 500 5.86 27.47 -55.56
CA ALA A 500 7.20 27.13 -55.12
C ALA A 500 7.52 27.93 -53.85
N GLY A 501 7.97 27.23 -52.81
CA GLY A 501 8.30 27.83 -51.52
C GLY A 501 9.71 27.43 -51.10
N ARG A 502 10.46 28.40 -50.57
CA ARG A 502 11.75 28.14 -49.91
C ARG A 502 11.60 28.06 -48.39
N TYR A 503 10.71 28.87 -47.83
CA TYR A 503 10.48 28.95 -46.39
C TYR A 503 9.09 28.43 -46.06
N VAL A 504 8.99 27.59 -45.03
CA VAL A 504 7.72 27.16 -44.44
C VAL A 504 7.69 27.60 -43.00
N ARG A 505 6.77 28.52 -42.68
CA ARG A 505 6.57 29.06 -41.33
C ARG A 505 5.26 28.57 -40.73
N VAL A 506 5.33 28.14 -39.48
CA VAL A 506 4.19 27.84 -38.59
C VAL A 506 4.15 28.94 -37.54
N GLU A 507 3.04 29.66 -37.45
CA GLU A 507 2.85 30.76 -36.51
C GLU A 507 1.57 30.52 -35.69
N LEU A 508 1.64 30.78 -34.38
CA LEU A 508 0.50 30.66 -33.47
C LEU A 508 0.09 32.04 -32.98
N PRO A 509 -0.86 32.72 -33.65
CA PRO A 509 -1.24 34.09 -33.29
C PRO A 509 -1.96 34.16 -31.93
N GLY A 510 -1.68 35.23 -31.19
CA GLY A 510 -2.24 35.51 -29.88
C GLY A 510 -1.18 35.93 -28.87
N LYS A 511 -1.64 36.51 -27.75
CA LYS A 511 -0.78 36.84 -26.60
C LYS A 511 -0.53 35.61 -25.74
N GLU A 512 0.61 35.59 -25.07
CA GLU A 512 0.98 34.60 -24.05
C GLU A 512 0.93 33.14 -24.53
N LYS A 513 1.39 32.89 -25.76
CA LYS A 513 1.37 31.56 -26.38
C LYS A 513 2.72 30.85 -26.27
N PHE A 514 2.66 29.53 -26.22
CA PHE A 514 3.78 28.62 -26.46
C PHE A 514 3.55 27.91 -27.79
N LEU A 515 4.60 27.77 -28.61
CA LEU A 515 4.58 26.92 -29.79
C LEU A 515 5.47 25.70 -29.54
N SER A 516 4.88 24.51 -29.61
CA SER A 516 5.57 23.23 -29.47
C SER A 516 5.10 22.28 -30.57
N LEU A 517 6.06 21.81 -31.38
CA LEU A 517 5.81 20.99 -32.56
C LEU A 517 6.66 19.73 -32.47
N ALA A 518 6.05 18.56 -32.68
CA ALA A 518 6.75 17.29 -32.73
C ALA A 518 7.49 17.13 -34.08
N GLU A 519 6.82 17.43 -35.19
CA GLU A 519 7.43 17.32 -36.52
C GLU A 519 6.68 18.20 -37.53
N VAL A 520 7.41 18.83 -38.44
CA VAL A 520 6.89 19.53 -39.61
C VAL A 520 7.51 18.94 -40.87
N GLN A 521 6.70 18.20 -41.61
CA GLN A 521 7.13 17.51 -42.83
C GLN A 521 6.67 18.30 -44.05
N VAL A 522 7.59 18.61 -44.95
CA VAL A 522 7.32 19.38 -46.16
C VAL A 522 7.65 18.51 -47.37
N TYR A 523 6.65 18.13 -48.15
CA TYR A 523 6.77 17.12 -49.20
C TYR A 523 6.79 17.71 -50.61
N GLU A 524 7.67 17.15 -51.44
CA GLU A 524 7.59 17.14 -52.91
C GLU A 524 7.49 15.67 -53.35
N GLY A 525 6.32 15.23 -53.82
CA GLY A 525 6.02 13.82 -54.01
C GLY A 525 6.13 13.04 -52.68
N THR A 526 6.97 12.00 -52.67
CA THR A 526 7.26 11.20 -51.47
C THR A 526 8.46 11.72 -50.66
N ASN A 527 9.16 12.75 -51.16
CA ASN A 527 10.38 13.25 -50.53
C ASN A 527 10.05 14.32 -49.49
N ASN A 528 10.40 14.08 -48.21
CA ASN A 528 10.30 15.10 -47.15
C ASN A 528 11.52 16.04 -47.22
N LEU A 529 11.32 17.20 -47.81
CA LEU A 529 12.31 18.26 -48.00
C LEU A 529 12.78 18.87 -46.66
N ALA A 530 11.91 18.90 -45.64
CA ALA A 530 12.19 19.56 -44.37
C ALA A 530 13.40 18.95 -43.65
N ARG A 531 13.63 17.63 -43.79
CA ARG A 531 14.78 16.92 -43.19
C ARG A 531 16.15 17.37 -43.67
N ARG A 532 16.21 18.09 -44.80
CA ARG A 532 17.45 18.66 -45.35
C ARG A 532 17.51 20.18 -45.16
N GLY A 533 16.48 20.76 -44.56
CA GLY A 533 16.38 22.18 -44.30
C GLY A 533 17.10 22.59 -43.01
N GLU A 534 17.03 23.87 -42.71
CA GLU A 534 17.49 24.43 -41.44
C GLU A 534 16.32 25.09 -40.74
N ALA A 535 16.02 24.63 -39.52
CA ALA A 535 14.89 25.11 -38.74
C ALA A 535 15.32 26.19 -37.74
N SER A 536 14.50 27.22 -37.60
CA SER A 536 14.64 28.32 -36.65
C SER A 536 13.30 28.62 -35.99
N GLN A 537 13.30 29.27 -34.83
CA GLN A 537 12.08 29.66 -34.13
C GLN A 537 12.29 30.95 -33.34
N SER A 538 11.18 31.61 -33.01
CA SER A 538 11.15 32.90 -32.31
C SER A 538 11.94 32.94 -30.99
N SER A 539 11.93 31.87 -30.21
CA SER A 539 12.67 31.70 -28.94
C SER A 539 12.79 30.21 -28.60
N THR A 540 13.71 29.80 -27.74
CA THR A 540 13.89 28.39 -27.34
C THR A 540 13.81 28.26 -25.83
N ALA A 541 12.94 27.36 -25.36
CA ALA A 541 12.79 27.04 -23.94
C ALA A 541 12.82 25.52 -23.72
N PHE A 542 13.00 25.10 -22.46
CA PHE A 542 12.82 23.71 -22.00
C PHE A 542 13.56 22.64 -22.82
N ASP A 543 14.73 22.94 -23.34
CA ASP A 543 15.53 22.05 -24.20
C ASP A 543 14.83 21.60 -25.50
N GLY A 544 13.89 22.39 -26.01
CA GLY A 544 13.16 22.13 -27.27
C GLY A 544 13.62 22.99 -28.46
N PRO A 545 14.83 22.81 -29.03
CA PRO A 545 15.32 23.61 -30.14
C PRO A 545 14.57 23.31 -31.45
N ALA A 546 14.48 24.30 -32.34
CA ALA A 546 13.74 24.24 -33.61
C ALA A 546 14.03 23.01 -34.48
N ARG A 547 15.25 22.48 -34.45
CA ARG A 547 15.67 21.33 -35.26
C ARG A 547 14.90 20.04 -34.95
N LEU A 548 14.28 19.93 -33.78
CA LEU A 548 13.54 18.72 -33.40
C LEU A 548 12.32 18.51 -34.31
N ALA A 549 11.65 19.57 -34.73
CA ALA A 549 10.53 19.47 -35.67
C ALA A 549 10.91 19.06 -37.11
N ILE A 550 12.18 18.74 -37.39
CA ILE A 550 12.61 18.15 -38.67
C ILE A 550 13.56 16.97 -38.47
N ASP A 551 13.62 16.40 -37.26
CA ASP A 551 14.51 15.30 -36.90
C ASP A 551 14.00 13.96 -37.43
N GLY A 552 12.74 13.91 -37.85
CA GLY A 552 12.14 12.75 -38.44
C GLY A 552 11.36 11.84 -37.51
N ASN A 553 11.18 12.24 -36.26
CA ASN A 553 10.37 11.52 -35.29
C ASN A 553 9.05 12.27 -35.06
N THR A 554 7.94 11.58 -35.29
CA THR A 554 6.59 12.16 -35.20
C THR A 554 5.94 11.97 -33.83
N ASP A 555 6.67 11.41 -32.87
CA ASP A 555 6.19 11.15 -31.51
C ASP A 555 6.09 12.48 -30.73
N GLY A 556 4.87 12.80 -30.32
CA GLY A 556 4.55 14.06 -29.66
C GLY A 556 4.70 14.04 -28.14
N ASP A 557 5.17 12.95 -27.53
CA ASP A 557 5.49 12.90 -26.10
C ASP A 557 6.75 13.73 -25.80
N TYR A 558 6.56 14.87 -25.15
CA TYR A 558 7.63 15.82 -24.86
C TYR A 558 8.76 15.23 -24.02
N ASN A 559 8.41 14.49 -22.97
CA ASN A 559 9.36 13.99 -21.99
C ASN A 559 9.94 12.63 -22.40
N GLY A 560 9.10 11.77 -22.98
CA GLY A 560 9.46 10.43 -23.42
C GLY A 560 10.28 10.45 -24.71
N ALA A 561 9.75 11.08 -25.76
CA ALA A 561 10.36 11.04 -27.08
C ALA A 561 11.46 12.10 -27.28
N LYS A 562 11.43 13.19 -26.49
CA LYS A 562 12.41 14.30 -26.54
C LYS A 562 12.64 14.85 -27.96
N SER A 563 11.58 14.90 -28.74
CA SER A 563 11.59 15.22 -30.18
C SER A 563 10.65 16.38 -30.52
N THR A 564 10.19 17.11 -29.50
CA THR A 564 9.32 18.28 -29.65
C THR A 564 10.08 19.58 -29.47
N THR A 565 9.83 20.56 -30.33
CA THR A 565 10.29 21.94 -30.14
C THR A 565 9.53 22.61 -29.00
N HIS A 566 10.06 23.71 -28.46
CA HIS A 566 9.36 24.53 -27.49
C HIS A 566 9.87 25.98 -27.51
N THR A 567 8.97 26.94 -27.72
CA THR A 567 9.28 28.37 -27.57
C THR A 567 9.10 28.84 -26.13
N GLU A 568 9.64 30.01 -25.79
CA GLU A 568 9.19 30.74 -24.60
C GLU A 568 7.75 31.24 -24.78
N GLN A 569 7.13 31.64 -23.67
CA GLN A 569 5.84 32.31 -23.71
C GLN A 569 5.98 33.68 -24.37
N SER A 570 5.32 33.91 -25.49
CA SER A 570 5.46 35.16 -26.23
C SER A 570 4.21 35.52 -27.04
N GLU A 571 4.20 36.72 -27.61
CA GLU A 571 3.18 37.15 -28.56
C GLU A 571 3.53 36.60 -29.96
N ASN A 572 2.58 35.89 -30.57
CA ASN A 572 2.70 35.30 -31.91
C ASN A 572 3.99 34.47 -32.13
N PRO A 573 4.28 33.46 -31.27
CA PRO A 573 5.45 32.61 -31.46
C PRO A 573 5.39 31.90 -32.82
N TRP A 574 6.55 31.77 -33.45
CA TRP A 574 6.69 31.14 -34.76
C TRP A 574 7.88 30.16 -34.79
N TRP A 575 7.76 29.21 -35.71
CA TRP A 575 8.79 28.25 -36.13
C TRP A 575 8.87 28.27 -37.67
N GLU A 576 10.06 28.20 -38.24
CA GLU A 576 10.28 28.24 -39.70
C GLU A 576 11.40 27.30 -40.13
N VAL A 577 11.22 26.63 -41.28
CA VAL A 577 12.29 25.88 -41.96
C VAL A 577 12.66 26.52 -43.30
N ASP A 578 13.96 26.75 -43.51
CA ASP A 578 14.54 27.08 -44.81
C ASP A 578 14.89 25.77 -45.55
N LEU A 579 14.18 25.49 -46.63
CA LEU A 579 14.40 24.32 -47.51
C LEU A 579 15.66 24.45 -48.39
N LYS A 580 16.46 25.52 -48.20
CA LYS A 580 17.70 25.88 -48.90
C LYS A 580 17.51 26.33 -50.35
N ALA A 581 16.49 25.84 -51.04
CA ALA A 581 16.09 26.29 -52.37
C ALA A 581 14.58 26.42 -52.47
N ALA A 582 14.09 27.17 -53.46
CA ALA A 582 12.68 27.17 -53.79
C ALA A 582 12.31 25.80 -54.36
N SER A 583 11.44 25.08 -53.66
CA SER A 583 10.99 23.75 -54.05
C SER A 583 9.47 23.73 -54.21
N ARG A 584 8.97 22.80 -55.01
CA ARG A 584 7.52 22.67 -55.20
C ARG A 584 6.93 21.96 -54.00
N ILE A 585 6.28 22.72 -53.13
CA ILE A 585 5.67 22.18 -51.92
C ILE A 585 4.29 21.61 -52.27
N GLU A 586 4.13 20.31 -52.07
CA GLU A 586 2.90 19.59 -52.38
C GLU A 586 2.04 19.35 -51.14
N ARG A 587 2.68 19.14 -50.00
CA ARG A 587 2.01 18.84 -48.74
C ARG A 587 2.89 19.27 -47.57
N ILE A 588 2.29 19.97 -46.62
CA ILE A 588 2.88 20.20 -45.30
C ILE A 588 2.08 19.35 -44.31
N VAL A 589 2.76 18.63 -43.42
CA VAL A 589 2.16 17.86 -42.32
C VAL A 589 2.76 18.38 -41.03
N VAL A 590 1.92 18.77 -40.08
CA VAL A 590 2.34 19.27 -38.77
C VAL A 590 1.87 18.27 -37.72
N TRP A 591 2.80 17.81 -36.90
CA TRP A 591 2.57 16.92 -35.77
C TRP A 591 2.67 17.73 -34.48
N ASN A 592 1.62 17.69 -33.69
CA ASN A 592 1.56 18.41 -32.43
C ASN A 592 2.18 17.59 -31.30
N ARG A 593 2.60 18.28 -30.24
CA ARG A 593 2.79 17.70 -28.92
C ARG A 593 1.51 16.99 -28.45
N THR A 594 1.62 15.82 -27.83
CA THR A 594 0.49 14.94 -27.47
C THR A 594 0.30 14.72 -25.97
N ASP A 595 1.27 15.11 -25.14
CA ASP A 595 1.26 14.98 -23.67
C ASP A 595 0.79 16.28 -22.97
N GLY A 596 -0.20 16.97 -23.56
CA GLY A 596 -0.74 18.23 -23.06
C GLY A 596 -1.80 18.09 -21.98
#